data_AF-A0A091LIJ4-F1
#
_entry.id   AF-A0A091LIJ4-F1
#
_cell.length_a   1.000
_cell.length_b   1.000
_cell.length_c   1.000
_cell.angle_alpha   90.00
_cell.angle_beta   90.00
_cell.angle_gamma   90.00
#
_symmetry.space_group_name_H-M   'P 1'
#
loop_
_entity.id
_entity.type
_entity.pdbx_description
1 polymer ?
#
loop_
_entity_poly.entity_id
_entity_poly.type
_entity_poly.pdbx_seq_one_letter_code
_entity_poly.pdbx_strand_id
1 'polypeptide(L)' 'LNVTGPPGPIAVAVGEDAVLPCRFSPAQGARDTEVTWFRENFSPFVHRYKGGQDQFGEQMLQYQGRTEL' A
#
# COMPACT_ATOMS: atom_id res chain seq x y z
N LEU A 1 10.73 -12.87 4.73
CA LEU A 1 10.60 -11.49 4.24
C LEU A 1 10.77 -10.55 5.42
N ASN A 2 11.67 -9.59 5.31
CA ASN A 2 11.76 -8.48 6.27
C ASN A 2 11.22 -7.23 5.58
N VAL A 3 10.33 -6.48 6.24
CA VAL A 3 9.73 -5.24 5.70
C VAL A 3 10.21 -4.08 6.54
N THR A 4 10.68 -3.03 5.88
CA THR A 4 11.17 -1.80 6.50
C THR A 4 10.38 -0.61 5.96
N GLY A 5 9.83 0.18 6.88
CA GLY A 5 9.13 1.42 6.59
C GLY A 5 10.06 2.64 6.62
N PRO A 6 9.49 3.84 6.44
CA PRO A 6 10.25 5.08 6.59
C PRO A 6 10.76 5.26 8.03
N PRO A 7 11.86 6.00 8.24
CA PRO A 7 12.43 6.23 9.57
C PRO A 7 11.55 7.12 10.47
N GLY A 8 10.50 7.74 9.92
CA GLY A 8 9.57 8.59 10.64
C GLY A 8 8.30 8.87 9.84
N PRO A 9 7.41 9.72 10.36
CA PRO A 9 6.16 10.09 9.70
C PRO A 9 6.37 10.79 8.36
N ILE A 10 5.38 10.67 7.48
CA ILE A 10 5.34 11.35 6.18
C ILE A 10 4.33 12.49 6.29
N ALA A 11 4.82 13.72 6.07
CA ALA A 11 3.98 14.91 6.06
C ALA A 11 3.64 15.29 4.62
N VAL A 12 2.37 15.61 4.38
CA VAL A 12 1.84 16.03 3.08
C VAL A 12 0.83 17.15 3.30
N ALA A 13 0.77 18.10 2.36
CA ALA A 13 -0.26 19.14 2.38
C ALA A 13 -1.61 18.56 1.96
N VAL A 14 -2.70 19.15 2.44
CA VAL A 14 -4.05 18.72 2.05
C VAL A 14 -4.26 19.01 0.56
N GLY A 15 -4.67 18.00 -0.20
CA GLY A 15 -4.91 18.09 -1.64
C GLY A 15 -3.76 17.57 -2.51
N GLU A 16 -2.59 17.34 -1.92
CA GLU A 16 -1.43 16.76 -2.59
C GLU A 16 -1.37 15.24 -2.41
N ASP A 17 -0.65 14.57 -3.31
CA ASP A 17 -0.40 13.13 -3.23
C ASP A 17 0.71 12.81 -2.23
N ALA A 18 0.59 11.66 -1.56
CA ALA A 18 1.60 11.14 -0.64
C ALA A 18 2.04 9.75 -1.06
N VAL A 19 3.35 9.54 -1.11
CA VAL A 19 3.94 8.21 -1.31
C VAL A 19 4.27 7.63 0.05
N LEU A 20 3.80 6.42 0.34
CA LEU A 20 4.15 5.66 1.53
C LEU A 20 5.16 4.58 1.11
N PRO A 21 6.48 4.76 1.33
CA PRO A 21 7.49 3.82 0.89
C PRO A 21 7.63 2.66 1.88
N CYS A 22 7.65 1.44 1.35
CA CYS A 22 8.05 0.25 2.07
C CYS A 22 9.08 -0.50 1.24
N ARG A 23 10.11 -1.06 1.89
CA ARG A 23 11.12 -1.91 1.27
C ARG A 23 11.09 -3.27 1.91
N PHE A 24 11.28 -4.31 1.12
CA PHE A 24 11.38 -5.67 1.64
C PHE A 24 12.62 -6.39 1.13
N SER A 25 13.15 -7.29 1.96
CA SER A 25 14.31 -8.11 1.62
C SER A 25 14.03 -9.61 1.80
N PRO A 26 14.54 -10.49 0.92
CA PRO A 26 15.26 -10.16 -0.33
C PRO A 26 14.37 -9.42 -1.33
N ALA A 27 14.96 -8.61 -2.20
CA ALA A 27 14.23 -7.94 -3.26
C ALA A 27 13.66 -9.01 -4.20
N GLN A 28 12.34 -9.17 -4.17
CA GLN A 28 11.61 -10.05 -5.06
C GLN A 28 10.72 -9.17 -5.95
N GLY A 29 10.45 -9.62 -7.18
CA GLY A 29 9.59 -8.87 -8.09
C GLY A 29 8.19 -8.70 -7.47
N ALA A 30 7.63 -7.49 -7.56
CA ALA A 30 6.30 -7.19 -7.05
C ALA A 30 5.21 -8.11 -7.65
N ARG A 31 5.41 -8.63 -8.87
CA ARG A 31 4.48 -9.57 -9.52
C ARG A 31 4.25 -10.87 -8.74
N ASP A 32 5.26 -11.33 -8.02
CA ASP A 32 5.21 -12.59 -7.27
C ASP A 32 4.82 -12.37 -5.80
N THR A 33 4.58 -11.12 -5.38
CA THR A 33 4.35 -10.75 -3.98
C THR A 33 3.05 -9.97 -3.83
N GLU A 34 2.20 -10.37 -2.88
CA GLU A 34 1.02 -9.59 -2.50
C GLU A 34 1.42 -8.45 -1.56
N VAL A 35 1.00 -7.22 -1.88
CA VAL A 35 1.23 -6.03 -1.03
C VAL A 35 -0.12 -5.50 -0.59
N THR A 36 -0.34 -5.40 0.73
CA THR A 36 -1.58 -4.84 1.29
C THR A 36 -1.26 -3.68 2.22
N TRP A 37 -1.83 -2.52 1.92
CA TRP A 37 -1.90 -1.37 2.82
C TRP A 37 -3.21 -1.42 3.58
N PHE A 38 -3.14 -1.26 4.90
CA PHE A 38 -4.30 -1.26 5.78
C PHE A 38 -4.07 -0.30 6.95
N ARG A 39 -5.14 0.06 7.66
CA ARG A 39 -5.04 0.91 8.86
C ARG A 39 -4.98 0.03 10.12
N GLU A 40 -5.98 0.12 10.99
CA GLU A 40 -6.06 -0.64 12.23
C GLU A 40 -6.46 -2.11 11.97
N ASN A 41 -7.35 -2.34 10.99
CA ASN A 41 -7.83 -3.67 10.60
C ASN A 41 -7.30 -4.05 9.23
N PHE A 42 -7.04 -5.34 9.00
CA PHE A 42 -6.52 -5.84 7.72
C PHE A 42 -7.53 -5.78 6.56
N SER A 43 -8.82 -5.91 6.86
CA SER A 43 -9.94 -5.73 5.92
C SER A 43 -11.07 -4.95 6.60
N PRO A 44 -11.74 -4.01 5.89
CA PRO A 44 -11.43 -3.54 4.54
C PRO A 44 -10.07 -2.84 4.47
N PHE A 45 -9.40 -2.93 3.33
CA PHE A 45 -8.02 -2.46 3.15
C PHE A 45 -7.94 -1.08 2.49
N VAL A 46 -6.81 -0.39 2.67
CA VAL A 46 -6.52 0.90 1.99
C VAL A 46 -6.20 0.68 0.52
N HIS A 47 -5.32 -0.29 0.24
CA HIS A 47 -4.92 -0.67 -1.12
C HIS A 47 -4.35 -2.09 -1.11
N ARG A 48 -4.57 -2.86 -2.18
CA ARG A 48 -4.00 -4.20 -2.31
C ARG A 48 -3.55 -4.45 -3.74
N TYR A 49 -2.31 -4.90 -3.89
CA TYR A 49 -1.72 -5.32 -5.15
C TYR A 49 -1.44 -6.82 -5.10
N LYS A 50 -1.93 -7.56 -6.10
CA LYS A 50 -1.75 -9.01 -6.18
C LYS A 50 -1.70 -9.47 -7.63
N GLY A 51 -0.78 -10.37 -7.95
CA GLY A 51 -0.71 -10.99 -9.28
C GLY A 51 -0.45 -9.98 -10.41
N GLY A 52 0.25 -8.88 -10.10
CA GLY A 52 0.54 -7.85 -11.08
C GLY A 52 -0.52 -6.76 -11.24
N GLN A 53 -1.56 -6.73 -10.41
CA GLN A 53 -2.71 -5.84 -10.56
C GLN A 53 -3.25 -5.32 -9.23
N ASP A 54 -3.77 -4.09 -9.26
CA ASP A 54 -4.53 -3.48 -8.17
C ASP A 54 -5.86 -4.18 -7.94
N GLN A 55 -6.22 -4.36 -6.68
CA GLN A 55 -7.42 -5.05 -6.23
C GLN A 55 -8.37 -4.04 -5.60
N PHE A 56 -9.55 -3.88 -6.18
CA PHE A 56 -10.53 -2.88 -5.74
C PHE A 56 -11.69 -3.45 -4.89
N GLY A 57 -11.78 -4.77 -4.74
CA GLY A 57 -12.96 -5.46 -4.18
C GLY A 57 -13.30 -5.10 -2.73
N GLU A 58 -12.36 -5.25 -1.78
CA GLU A 58 -12.58 -4.90 -0.36
C GLU A 58 -11.89 -3.58 0.04
N GLN A 59 -11.72 -2.69 -0.92
CA GLN A 59 -11.11 -1.39 -0.66
C GLN A 59 -12.05 -0.51 0.17
N MET A 60 -11.52 0.10 1.22
CA MET A 60 -12.21 1.13 2.01
C MET A 60 -12.77 2.23 1.10
N LEU A 61 -14.05 2.57 1.26
CA LEU A 61 -14.74 3.55 0.41
C LEU A 61 -14.02 4.90 0.31
N GLN A 62 -13.32 5.34 1.36
CA GLN A 62 -12.61 6.63 1.38
C GLN A 62 -11.34 6.65 0.49
N TYR A 63 -10.90 5.49 0.02
CA TYR A 63 -9.66 5.29 -0.73
C TYR A 63 -9.87 4.80 -2.17
N GLN A 64 -11.11 4.49 -2.55
CA GLN A 64 -11.42 4.05 -3.92
C GLN A 64 -11.02 5.10 -4.95
N GLY A 65 -10.25 4.66 -5.96
CA GLY A 65 -9.76 5.54 -7.03
C GLY A 65 -8.70 6.57 -6.61
N ARG A 66 -8.08 6.40 -5.43
CA ARG A 66 -7.10 7.34 -4.87
C ARG A 66 -5.76 6.70 -4.51
N THR A 67 -5.54 5.45 -4.88
CA THR A 67 -4.34 4.68 -4.55
C THR A 67 -3.95 3.75 -5.70
N GLU A 68 -2.64 3.56 -5.87
CA GLU A 68 -2.00 2.72 -6.89
C GLU A 68 -0.66 2.17 -6.38
N LEU A 69 -0.15 1.10 -7.00
CA LEU A 69 1.18 0.52 -6.73
C LEU A 69 1.99 0.24 -8.02
#